data_AF-G0HZM8-F1
#
_entry.id   AF-G0HZM8-F1
#
_cell.length_a   1.000
_cell.length_b   1.000
_cell.length_c   1.000
_cell.angle_alpha   90.00
_cell.angle_beta   90.00
_cell.angle_gamma   90.00
#
_symmetry.space_group_name_H-M   'P 1'
#
loop_
_entity.id
_entity.type
_entity.pdbx_description
1 polymer ?
#
loop_
_entity_poly.entity_id
_entity_poly.type
_entity_poly.pdbx_seq_one_letter_code
_entity_poly.pdbx_strand_id
1 'polypeptide(L)'
;MTTAQTERTRGRFVLIGCGDAKTDDPAEARDLYTSSYFAVKRSYAEAAVQWARTADRQANTWAVLSAEHGILMPRQTVAPYDTTIEDLRGDPIEGEANYWLPSGEQVETRLDRWALRVHSSLGDWLRQPYAAEQQESPCRELVVLAGSDYVDALRERDIFDGRPTAIRAGRETYTSLPPKATVRFPFQERDFDGMFDQMDWLSDRVEELSSAAAPARRSELSAFDGGFERDSATWQTGHSGVDVEGTEQAGLDAFENVPERFLATRQTSLATDGGEGEQGG
;
A
#
# COMPACT_ATOMS: atom_id res chain seq x y z
N MET A 1 2.77 0.25 -26.25
CA MET A 1 2.80 1.26 -25.17
C MET A 1 4.08 2.03 -25.22
N THR A 2 4.01 3.36 -25.11
CA THR A 2 5.19 4.23 -25.07
C THR A 2 5.76 4.25 -23.66
N THR A 3 7.09 4.34 -23.53
CA THR A 3 7.83 4.42 -22.25
C THR A 3 7.25 5.47 -21.31
N ALA A 4 6.73 6.58 -21.86
CA ALA A 4 6.10 7.67 -21.12
C ALA A 4 4.83 7.26 -20.35
N GLN A 5 4.02 6.33 -20.86
CA GLN A 5 2.78 5.91 -20.20
C GLN A 5 3.04 4.96 -19.02
N THR A 6 4.08 4.11 -19.14
CA THR A 6 4.56 3.25 -18.05
C THR A 6 5.29 4.04 -16.96
N GLU A 7 6.01 5.11 -17.32
CA GLU A 7 6.60 6.03 -16.34
C GLU A 7 5.52 6.82 -15.58
N ARG A 8 4.43 7.21 -16.26
CA ARG A 8 3.30 7.92 -15.65
C ARG A 8 2.54 7.12 -14.58
N THR A 9 2.61 5.79 -14.59
CA THR A 9 1.96 4.96 -13.58
C THR A 9 2.89 4.59 -12.43
N ARG A 10 4.21 4.72 -12.60
CA ARG A 10 5.17 4.44 -11.52
C ARG A 10 5.04 5.49 -10.42
N GLY A 11 4.89 5.03 -9.18
CA GLY A 11 4.72 5.92 -8.03
C GLY A 11 3.31 6.46 -7.86
N ARG A 12 2.30 5.88 -8.54
CA ARG A 12 0.89 6.19 -8.26
C ARG A 12 0.42 5.45 -7.02
N PHE A 13 -0.16 6.19 -6.08
CA PHE A 13 -0.89 5.69 -4.92
C PHE A 13 -2.36 6.06 -5.04
N VAL A 14 -3.25 5.29 -4.41
CA VAL A 14 -4.70 5.52 -4.50
C VAL A 14 -5.33 5.53 -3.12
N LEU A 15 -6.09 6.58 -2.82
CA LEU A 15 -6.89 6.70 -1.60
C LEU A 15 -8.37 6.67 -1.99
N ILE A 16 -9.09 5.63 -1.61
CA ILE A 16 -10.52 5.49 -1.94
C ILE A 16 -11.40 5.81 -0.73
N GLY A 17 -12.50 6.53 -0.92
CA GLY A 17 -13.47 6.75 0.16
C GLY A 17 -14.14 5.44 0.59
N CYS A 18 -14.42 5.30 1.89
CA CYS A 18 -15.14 4.16 2.45
C CYS A 18 -16.55 3.99 1.83
N GLY A 19 -17.14 2.81 2.01
CA GLY A 19 -18.52 2.53 1.65
C GLY A 19 -19.44 2.57 2.87
N ASP A 20 -20.72 2.83 2.63
CA ASP A 20 -21.76 2.75 3.65
C ASP A 20 -22.07 1.29 4.02
N ALA A 21 -22.43 0.49 3.01
CA ALA A 21 -22.70 -0.93 3.14
C ALA A 21 -21.45 -1.73 3.53
N LYS A 22 -21.56 -2.53 4.61
CA LYS A 22 -20.48 -3.34 5.18
C LYS A 22 -20.94 -4.79 5.46
N THR A 23 -20.00 -5.69 5.70
CA THR A 23 -20.29 -7.04 6.23
C THR A 23 -20.73 -6.97 7.70
N ASP A 24 -21.40 -8.01 8.19
CA ASP A 24 -21.83 -8.09 9.60
C ASP A 24 -20.68 -8.48 10.56
N ASP A 25 -19.68 -9.20 10.04
CA ASP A 25 -18.51 -9.65 10.80
C ASP A 25 -17.26 -8.82 10.45
N PRO A 26 -16.27 -8.74 11.37
CA PRO A 26 -14.99 -8.12 11.08
C PRO A 26 -14.30 -8.72 9.85
N ALA A 27 -13.82 -7.86 8.97
CA ALA A 27 -13.18 -8.24 7.72
C ALA A 27 -11.98 -7.33 7.43
N GLU A 28 -11.10 -7.73 6.51
CA GLU A 28 -10.08 -6.83 5.97
C GLU A 28 -10.75 -5.62 5.30
N ALA A 29 -10.20 -4.43 5.43
CA ALA A 29 -10.81 -3.19 4.91
C ALA A 29 -11.15 -3.25 3.41
N ARG A 30 -10.42 -4.03 2.61
CA ARG A 30 -10.71 -4.26 1.19
C ARG A 30 -11.95 -5.12 0.93
N ASP A 31 -12.33 -5.96 1.88
CA ASP A 31 -13.44 -6.92 1.81
C ASP A 31 -14.61 -6.52 2.72
N LEU A 32 -14.41 -5.54 3.61
CA LEU A 32 -15.42 -5.03 4.55
C LEU A 32 -16.60 -4.36 3.85
N TYR A 33 -16.36 -3.58 2.80
CA TYR A 33 -17.40 -2.78 2.14
C TYR A 33 -18.02 -3.52 0.95
N THR A 34 -19.34 -3.66 0.94
CA THR A 34 -20.06 -4.59 0.06
C THR A 34 -20.74 -3.94 -1.14
N SER A 35 -20.76 -2.60 -1.21
CA SER A 35 -21.37 -1.88 -2.34
C SER A 35 -20.62 -2.10 -3.66
N SER A 36 -21.36 -2.15 -4.78
CA SER A 36 -20.78 -2.22 -6.14
C SER A 36 -19.85 -1.04 -6.42
N TYR A 37 -20.21 0.16 -5.96
CA TYR A 37 -19.41 1.36 -6.12
C TYR A 37 -18.04 1.24 -5.43
N PHE A 38 -18.00 0.65 -4.22
CA PHE A 38 -16.73 0.36 -3.55
C PHE A 38 -15.92 -0.70 -4.31
N ALA A 39 -16.56 -1.77 -4.79
CA ALA A 39 -15.90 -2.81 -5.56
C ALA A 39 -15.20 -2.24 -6.80
N VAL A 40 -15.85 -1.35 -7.55
CA VAL A 40 -15.25 -0.71 -8.74
C VAL A 40 -14.10 0.24 -8.36
N LYS A 41 -14.23 1.03 -7.28
CA LYS A 41 -13.11 1.85 -6.76
C LYS A 41 -11.91 1.00 -6.36
N ARG A 42 -12.15 -0.14 -5.71
CA ARG A 42 -11.11 -1.12 -5.35
C ARG A 42 -10.44 -1.68 -6.59
N SER A 43 -11.20 -2.11 -7.61
CA SER A 43 -10.64 -2.61 -8.87
C SER A 43 -9.75 -1.55 -9.54
N TYR A 44 -10.18 -0.28 -9.55
CA TYR A 44 -9.34 0.81 -10.03
C TYR A 44 -8.04 0.92 -9.22
N ALA A 45 -8.14 0.93 -7.89
CA ALA A 45 -6.97 1.06 -7.02
C ALA A 45 -5.96 -0.07 -7.27
N GLU A 46 -6.43 -1.32 -7.33
CA GLU A 46 -5.59 -2.50 -7.59
C GLU A 46 -4.95 -2.45 -9.00
N ALA A 47 -5.67 -1.99 -10.02
CA ALA A 47 -5.11 -1.81 -11.37
C ALA A 47 -4.09 -0.65 -11.45
N ALA A 48 -4.32 0.43 -10.73
CA ALA A 48 -3.48 1.63 -10.72
C ALA A 48 -2.11 1.41 -10.07
N VAL A 49 -2.01 0.45 -9.15
CA VAL A 49 -0.79 0.18 -8.37
C VAL A 49 0.03 -1.01 -8.87
N GLN A 50 -0.28 -1.57 -10.05
CA GLN A 50 0.43 -2.72 -10.63
C GLN A 50 1.94 -2.51 -10.83
N TRP A 51 2.41 -1.25 -10.81
CA TRP A 51 3.84 -0.92 -10.81
C TRP A 51 4.58 -1.45 -9.56
N ALA A 52 3.87 -1.63 -8.45
CA ALA A 52 4.38 -2.28 -7.25
C ALA A 52 4.54 -3.78 -7.53
N ARG A 53 5.78 -4.26 -7.50
CA ARG A 53 6.13 -5.61 -8.01
C ARG A 53 5.80 -6.78 -7.07
N THR A 54 5.46 -6.49 -5.81
CA THR A 54 5.15 -7.53 -4.82
C THR A 54 3.72 -7.36 -4.34
N ALA A 55 3.04 -8.47 -4.05
CA ALA A 55 1.67 -8.44 -3.53
C ALA A 55 1.55 -7.60 -2.26
N ASP A 56 2.55 -7.67 -1.38
CA ASP A 56 2.63 -6.84 -0.17
C ASP A 56 2.67 -5.34 -0.51
N ARG A 57 3.57 -4.92 -1.42
CA ARG A 57 3.62 -3.53 -1.84
C ARG A 57 2.35 -3.09 -2.55
N GLN A 58 1.75 -3.92 -3.39
CA GLN A 58 0.48 -3.61 -4.04
C GLN A 58 -0.62 -3.35 -3.00
N ALA A 59 -0.75 -4.24 -2.02
CA ALA A 59 -1.69 -4.09 -0.92
C ALA A 59 -1.40 -2.87 -0.03
N ASN A 60 -0.16 -2.36 -0.02
CA ASN A 60 0.23 -1.20 0.77
C ASN A 60 0.35 0.11 -0.07
N THR A 61 0.04 0.09 -1.37
CA THR A 61 0.11 1.27 -2.28
C THR A 61 -1.25 1.91 -2.52
N TRP A 62 -2.31 1.34 -1.95
CA TRP A 62 -3.62 2.00 -1.86
C TRP A 62 -4.19 1.84 -0.46
N ALA A 63 -5.14 2.70 -0.10
CA ALA A 63 -5.77 2.70 1.22
C ALA A 63 -7.22 3.21 1.14
N VAL A 64 -7.97 3.00 2.23
CA VAL A 64 -9.34 3.48 2.37
C VAL A 64 -9.39 4.68 3.31
N LEU A 65 -9.99 5.79 2.86
CA LEU A 65 -10.30 6.97 3.67
C LEU A 65 -11.61 6.73 4.42
N SER A 66 -11.56 6.80 5.74
CA SER A 66 -12.66 6.49 6.67
C SER A 66 -12.88 7.64 7.65
N ALA A 67 -14.13 8.02 7.90
CA ALA A 67 -14.47 8.98 8.94
C ALA A 67 -14.07 8.45 10.34
N GLU A 68 -14.26 7.17 10.62
CA GLU A 68 -13.91 6.60 11.92
C GLU A 68 -12.40 6.47 12.12
N HIS A 69 -11.72 5.90 11.13
CA HIS A 69 -10.35 5.42 11.29
C HIS A 69 -9.29 6.34 10.65
N GLY A 70 -9.70 7.33 9.86
CA GLY A 70 -8.79 8.14 9.05
C GLY A 70 -8.34 7.37 7.81
N ILE A 71 -7.24 6.62 7.90
CA ILE A 71 -6.74 5.78 6.79
C ILE A 71 -6.68 4.33 7.24
N LEU A 72 -7.30 3.46 6.45
CA LEU A 72 -7.25 2.01 6.64
C LEU A 72 -6.44 1.36 5.53
N MET A 73 -5.48 0.53 5.92
CA MET A 73 -4.75 -0.29 4.97
C MET A 73 -5.66 -1.45 4.48
N PRO A 74 -5.58 -1.85 3.21
CA PRO A 74 -6.46 -2.86 2.61
C PRO A 74 -6.55 -4.18 3.38
N ARG A 75 -5.46 -4.60 4.03
CA ARG A 75 -5.36 -5.85 4.81
C ARG A 75 -5.62 -5.68 6.30
N GLN A 76 -5.93 -4.47 6.75
CA GLN A 76 -6.24 -4.22 8.15
C GLN A 76 -7.64 -4.78 8.43
N THR A 77 -7.75 -5.71 9.38
CA THR A 77 -9.05 -6.22 9.85
C THR A 77 -9.74 -5.20 10.74
N VAL A 78 -11.00 -4.90 10.42
CA VAL A 78 -11.82 -3.90 11.11
C VAL A 78 -13.23 -4.46 11.29
N ALA A 79 -13.84 -4.20 12.44
CA ALA A 79 -15.26 -4.51 12.68
C ALA A 79 -16.16 -3.54 11.87
N PRO A 80 -17.40 -3.92 11.52
CA PRO A 80 -18.34 -2.97 10.94
C PRO A 80 -18.60 -1.81 11.90
N TYR A 81 -18.82 -0.64 11.31
CA TYR A 81 -18.98 0.61 12.03
C TYR A 81 -19.91 1.57 11.27
N ASP A 82 -20.44 2.56 11.99
CA ASP A 82 -21.46 3.49 11.50
C ASP A 82 -21.11 4.95 11.89
N THR A 83 -19.87 5.35 11.56
CA THR A 83 -19.42 6.73 11.68
C THR A 83 -19.31 7.33 10.28
N THR A 84 -19.98 8.44 10.08
CA THR A 84 -19.92 9.26 8.86
C THR A 84 -19.12 10.54 9.11
N ILE A 85 -18.80 11.24 8.02
CA ILE A 85 -18.14 12.55 8.12
C ILE A 85 -19.05 13.61 8.77
N GLU A 86 -20.37 13.47 8.63
CA GLU A 86 -21.36 14.36 9.26
C GLU A 86 -21.27 14.29 10.79
N ASP A 87 -21.06 13.10 11.35
CA ASP A 87 -20.95 12.88 12.81
C ASP A 87 -19.73 13.57 13.43
N LEU A 88 -18.81 14.07 12.60
CA LEU A 88 -17.63 14.80 13.02
C LEU A 88 -17.80 16.31 12.91
N ARG A 89 -18.83 16.79 12.18
CA ARG A 89 -19.06 18.22 11.95
C ARG A 89 -19.64 18.89 13.20
N GLY A 90 -19.15 20.10 13.49
CA GLY A 90 -19.75 21.01 14.48
C GLY A 90 -19.50 20.67 15.96
N ASP A 91 -19.01 19.49 16.28
CA ASP A 91 -18.70 19.09 17.66
C ASP A 91 -17.37 19.70 18.13
N PRO A 92 -17.36 20.56 19.18
CA PRO A 92 -16.11 21.05 19.74
C PRO A 92 -15.35 19.93 20.46
N ILE A 93 -14.02 20.03 20.50
CA ILE A 93 -13.20 19.18 21.36
C ILE A 93 -13.10 19.77 22.76
N GLU A 94 -13.14 18.92 23.79
CA GLU A 94 -12.87 19.35 25.16
C GLU A 94 -11.37 19.61 25.39
N GLY A 95 -11.06 20.68 26.12
CA GLY A 95 -9.70 21.06 26.54
C GLY A 95 -9.03 22.12 25.66
N GLU A 96 -7.83 22.55 26.06
CA GLU A 96 -7.05 23.52 25.28
C GLU A 96 -6.49 22.88 24.00
N ALA A 97 -6.65 23.59 22.87
CA ALA A 97 -6.12 23.17 21.58
C ALA A 97 -4.59 23.21 21.59
N ASN A 98 -3.97 22.03 21.64
CA ASN A 98 -2.51 21.87 21.68
C ASN A 98 -1.88 21.67 20.29
N TYR A 99 -2.70 21.66 19.23
CA TYR A 99 -2.31 21.34 17.87
C TYR A 99 -2.86 22.40 16.90
N TRP A 100 -2.09 22.65 15.83
CA TRP A 100 -2.46 23.52 14.73
C TRP A 100 -2.61 22.71 13.45
N LEU A 101 -3.64 23.03 12.68
CA LEU A 101 -3.85 22.51 11.34
C LEU A 101 -2.77 23.04 10.38
N PRO A 102 -2.54 22.34 9.24
CA PRO A 102 -1.68 22.86 8.16
C PRO A 102 -2.13 24.22 7.61
N SER A 103 -3.42 24.55 7.73
CA SER A 103 -3.98 25.87 7.40
C SER A 103 -3.50 27.00 8.32
N GLY A 104 -2.92 26.65 9.48
CA GLY A 104 -2.55 27.60 10.53
C GLY A 104 -3.66 27.85 11.54
N GLU A 105 -4.83 27.20 11.39
CA GLU A 105 -5.95 27.28 12.32
C GLU A 105 -5.86 26.28 13.47
N GLN A 106 -6.46 26.62 14.59
CA GLN A 106 -6.39 25.83 15.81
C GLN A 106 -7.31 24.62 15.67
N VAL A 107 -6.93 23.49 16.26
CA VAL A 107 -7.81 22.32 16.28
C VAL A 107 -8.89 22.55 17.32
N GLU A 108 -10.12 22.82 16.89
CA GLU A 108 -11.22 23.17 17.78
C GLU A 108 -12.37 22.16 17.74
N THR A 109 -12.48 21.40 16.66
CA THR A 109 -13.59 20.46 16.44
C THR A 109 -13.14 19.01 16.27
N ARG A 110 -14.09 18.07 16.39
CA ARG A 110 -13.86 16.65 16.08
C ARG A 110 -13.42 16.47 14.62
N LEU A 111 -13.97 17.27 13.70
CA LEU A 111 -13.57 17.28 12.30
C LEU A 111 -12.09 17.70 12.13
N ASP A 112 -11.65 18.73 12.84
CA ASP A 112 -10.24 19.18 12.79
C ASP A 112 -9.30 18.08 13.32
N ARG A 113 -9.69 17.44 14.43
CA ARG A 113 -8.93 16.34 15.01
C ARG A 113 -8.87 15.14 14.07
N TRP A 114 -9.96 14.83 13.38
CA TRP A 114 -9.99 13.80 12.35
C TRP A 114 -9.08 14.15 11.17
N ALA A 115 -9.13 15.39 10.67
CA ALA A 115 -8.28 15.85 9.58
C ALA A 115 -6.78 15.76 9.94
N LEU A 116 -6.40 16.09 11.17
CA LEU A 116 -5.03 15.86 11.66
C LEU A 116 -4.63 14.39 11.74
N ARG A 117 -5.56 13.51 12.14
CA ARG A 117 -5.32 12.07 12.10
C ARG A 117 -5.04 11.62 10.66
N VAL A 118 -5.86 12.07 9.70
CA VAL A 118 -5.65 11.79 8.27
C VAL A 118 -4.31 12.33 7.79
N HIS A 119 -3.93 13.55 8.17
CA HIS A 119 -2.62 14.15 7.85
C HIS A 119 -1.46 13.26 8.31
N SER A 120 -1.49 12.87 9.58
CA SER A 120 -0.44 12.04 10.18
C SER A 120 -0.38 10.67 9.50
N SER A 121 -1.55 10.04 9.31
CA SER A 121 -1.67 8.75 8.64
C SER A 121 -1.21 8.80 7.18
N LEU A 122 -1.46 9.88 6.44
CA LEU A 122 -0.95 10.06 5.07
C LEU A 122 0.58 10.09 5.07
N GLY A 123 1.18 10.89 5.96
CA GLY A 123 2.63 11.00 6.06
C GLY A 123 3.30 9.66 6.39
N ASP A 124 2.70 8.90 7.31
CA ASP A 124 3.17 7.55 7.66
C ASP A 124 2.94 6.52 6.56
N TRP A 125 1.76 6.52 5.95
CA TRP A 125 1.45 5.57 4.90
C TRP A 125 2.29 5.77 3.65
N LEU A 126 2.54 7.01 3.22
CA LEU A 126 3.29 7.25 1.98
C LEU A 126 4.80 7.00 2.14
N ARG A 127 5.31 6.79 3.36
CA ARG A 127 6.72 6.47 3.64
C ARG A 127 6.98 4.98 3.91
N GLN A 128 6.10 4.33 4.69
CA GLN A 128 6.37 3.02 5.31
C GLN A 128 6.41 1.82 4.36
N PRO A 129 5.55 1.68 3.33
CA PRO A 129 5.52 0.50 2.45
C PRO A 129 6.84 0.26 1.69
N TYR A 130 7.71 1.27 1.66
CA TYR A 130 9.02 1.24 1.01
C TYR A 130 10.17 1.54 1.96
N ALA A 131 9.90 1.68 3.26
CA ALA A 131 10.86 2.13 4.28
C ALA A 131 11.65 3.37 3.84
N ALA A 132 10.98 4.29 3.14
CA ALA A 132 11.61 5.47 2.57
C ALA A 132 11.55 6.63 3.56
N GLU A 133 12.54 7.52 3.52
CA GLU A 133 12.35 8.87 4.04
C GLU A 133 11.28 9.59 3.19
N GLN A 134 10.66 10.62 3.75
CA GLN A 134 9.61 11.36 3.04
C GLN A 134 10.09 11.95 1.70
N GLN A 135 11.37 12.33 1.61
CA GLN A 135 12.00 12.86 0.40
C GLN A 135 12.24 11.78 -0.68
N GLU A 136 12.35 10.53 -0.25
CA GLU A 136 12.66 9.36 -1.07
C GLU A 136 11.44 8.49 -1.35
N SER A 137 10.27 8.82 -0.80
CA SER A 137 9.02 8.12 -1.06
C SER A 137 8.82 7.93 -2.57
N PRO A 138 8.42 6.71 -3.00
CA PRO A 138 8.14 6.47 -4.40
C PRO A 138 6.84 7.14 -4.86
N CYS A 139 6.02 7.67 -3.95
CA CYS A 139 4.78 8.35 -4.29
C CYS A 139 5.06 9.63 -5.08
N ARG A 140 4.59 9.66 -6.34
CA ARG A 140 4.64 10.80 -7.27
C ARG A 140 3.26 11.36 -7.59
N GLU A 141 2.24 10.53 -7.46
CA GLU A 141 0.84 10.91 -7.68
C GLU A 141 -0.02 10.18 -6.64
N LEU A 142 -0.82 10.93 -5.88
CA LEU A 142 -1.88 10.42 -5.03
C LEU A 142 -3.22 10.69 -5.71
N VAL A 143 -3.92 9.62 -6.09
CA VAL A 143 -5.26 9.72 -6.67
C VAL A 143 -6.29 9.52 -5.54
N VAL A 144 -7.13 10.51 -5.29
CA VAL A 144 -8.17 10.49 -4.26
C VAL A 144 -9.53 10.23 -4.91
N LEU A 145 -10.12 9.08 -4.64
CA LEU A 145 -11.44 8.64 -5.12
C LEU A 145 -12.43 8.65 -3.95
N ALA A 146 -12.71 9.83 -3.42
CA ALA A 146 -13.66 10.04 -2.31
C ALA A 146 -14.73 11.08 -2.68
N GLY A 147 -15.87 11.02 -1.99
CA GLY A 147 -16.95 11.99 -2.16
C GLY A 147 -16.51 13.40 -1.74
N SER A 148 -17.22 14.42 -2.23
CA SER A 148 -16.95 15.83 -1.94
C SER A 148 -16.88 16.12 -0.45
N ASP A 149 -17.76 15.54 0.37
CA ASP A 149 -17.74 15.79 1.82
C ASP A 149 -16.40 15.48 2.48
N TYR A 150 -15.78 14.37 2.09
CA TYR A 150 -14.44 14.01 2.57
C TYR A 150 -13.37 14.94 2.01
N VAL A 151 -13.43 15.20 0.71
CA VAL A 151 -12.41 15.97 -0.01
C VAL A 151 -12.40 17.42 0.46
N ASP A 152 -13.57 18.03 0.55
CA ASP A 152 -13.73 19.43 0.94
C ASP A 152 -13.33 19.63 2.39
N ALA A 153 -13.75 18.75 3.31
CA ALA A 153 -13.35 18.81 4.72
C ALA A 153 -11.82 18.76 4.92
N LEU A 154 -11.10 17.98 4.09
CA LEU A 154 -9.64 17.89 4.14
C LEU A 154 -8.95 19.05 3.41
N ARG A 155 -9.52 19.54 2.30
CA ARG A 155 -8.96 20.67 1.53
C ARG A 155 -9.08 21.98 2.29
N GLU A 156 -10.21 22.24 2.93
CA GLU A 156 -10.41 23.44 3.77
C GLU A 156 -9.38 23.56 4.90
N ARG A 157 -8.75 22.43 5.28
CA ARG A 157 -7.75 22.35 6.35
C ARG A 157 -6.31 22.21 5.81
N ASP A 158 -6.11 22.43 4.52
CA ASP A 158 -4.83 22.32 3.82
C ASP A 158 -4.15 20.94 3.97
N ILE A 159 -4.91 19.85 4.17
CA ILE A 159 -4.32 18.51 4.39
C ILE A 159 -3.55 18.01 3.17
N PHE A 160 -3.96 18.40 1.96
CA PHE A 160 -3.32 17.98 0.71
C PHE A 160 -2.28 18.97 0.16
N ASP A 161 -1.97 20.04 0.90
CA ASP A 161 -1.02 21.09 0.46
C ASP A 161 0.44 20.73 0.73
N GLY A 162 0.70 19.61 1.43
CA GLY A 162 2.05 19.20 1.79
C GLY A 162 2.71 20.12 2.82
N ARG A 163 1.92 20.87 3.60
CA ARG A 163 2.42 21.70 4.70
C ARG A 163 2.64 20.86 5.97
N PRO A 164 3.69 21.15 6.76
CA PRO A 164 3.90 20.49 8.05
C PRO A 164 2.85 20.97 9.06
N THR A 165 2.61 20.16 10.09
CA THR A 165 1.88 20.63 11.27
C THR A 165 2.85 21.21 12.29
N ALA A 166 2.42 22.24 13.02
CA ALA A 166 3.19 22.78 14.13
C ALA A 166 2.75 22.10 15.43
N ILE A 167 3.64 21.30 16.03
CA ILE A 167 3.47 20.89 17.44
C ILE A 167 3.92 22.06 18.33
N ARG A 168 3.29 22.18 19.51
CA ARG A 168 3.62 23.04 20.67
C ARG A 168 5.11 23.34 20.94
N ALA A 169 6.06 22.58 20.39
CA ALA A 169 7.49 22.73 20.57
C ALA A 169 8.21 23.62 19.53
N GLY A 170 7.50 24.25 18.59
CA GLY A 170 8.13 25.08 17.55
C GLY A 170 9.01 24.28 16.58
N ARG A 171 8.78 22.96 16.49
CA ARG A 171 9.40 22.07 15.50
C ARG A 171 8.34 21.67 14.48
N GLU A 172 8.66 21.88 13.21
CA GLU A 172 7.88 21.33 12.11
C GLU A 172 7.88 19.80 12.18
N THR A 173 6.71 19.18 12.03
CA THR A 173 6.59 17.73 11.85
C THR A 173 6.82 17.35 10.39
N TYR A 174 6.75 16.05 10.09
CA TYR A 174 6.64 15.58 8.72
C TYR A 174 5.35 16.12 8.06
N THR A 175 5.38 16.29 6.74
CA THR A 175 4.23 16.73 5.94
C THR A 175 3.28 15.54 5.69
N SER A 176 2.04 15.78 5.29
CA SER A 176 1.13 14.70 4.87
C SER A 176 1.57 14.04 3.56
N LEU A 177 2.25 14.80 2.69
CA LEU A 177 2.62 14.38 1.35
C LEU A 177 4.13 14.49 1.12
N PRO A 178 4.74 13.51 0.44
CA PRO A 178 6.11 13.64 -0.08
C PRO A 178 6.27 14.90 -0.95
N PRO A 179 7.41 15.62 -0.89
CA PRO A 179 7.62 16.88 -1.63
C PRO A 179 7.45 16.78 -3.16
N LYS A 180 7.56 15.57 -3.70
CA LYS A 180 7.47 15.29 -5.15
C LYS A 180 6.12 14.70 -5.56
N ALA A 181 5.19 14.55 -4.61
CA ALA A 181 3.87 14.00 -4.87
C ALA A 181 2.94 15.11 -5.37
N THR A 182 2.14 14.79 -6.38
CA THR A 182 0.98 15.60 -6.80
C THR A 182 -0.30 14.89 -6.38
N VAL A 183 -1.38 15.63 -6.14
CA VAL A 183 -2.68 15.06 -5.77
C VAL A 183 -3.68 15.28 -6.89
N ARG A 184 -4.48 14.24 -7.18
CA ARG A 184 -5.57 14.28 -8.15
C ARG A 184 -6.88 13.89 -7.50
N PHE A 185 -7.94 14.54 -7.94
CA PHE A 185 -9.29 14.34 -7.41
C PHE A 185 -10.24 14.07 -8.58
N PRO A 186 -10.18 12.90 -9.22
CA PRO A 186 -10.88 12.66 -10.48
C PRO A 186 -12.37 12.97 -10.45
N PHE A 187 -13.05 12.72 -9.32
CA PHE A 187 -14.48 12.99 -9.14
C PHE A 187 -14.82 14.49 -8.99
N GLN A 188 -13.84 15.32 -8.61
CA GLN A 188 -14.00 16.77 -8.46
C GLN A 188 -13.40 17.54 -9.64
N GLU A 189 -12.52 16.91 -10.42
CA GLU A 189 -11.88 17.49 -11.62
C GLU A 189 -12.69 17.30 -12.90
N ARG A 190 -13.73 16.46 -12.86
CA ARG A 190 -14.59 16.13 -14.00
C ARG A 190 -16.03 16.41 -13.65
N ASP A 191 -16.80 16.72 -14.68
CA ASP A 191 -18.25 16.86 -14.60
C ASP A 191 -18.86 15.48 -14.83
N PHE A 192 -19.34 14.86 -13.75
CA PHE A 192 -20.00 13.57 -13.79
C PHE A 192 -21.49 13.76 -13.52
N ASP A 193 -22.34 13.12 -14.33
CA ASP A 193 -23.80 13.19 -14.16
C ASP A 193 -24.32 12.40 -12.94
N GLY A 194 -23.42 11.69 -12.24
CA GLY A 194 -23.70 11.01 -10.99
C GLY A 194 -22.80 9.80 -10.75
N MET A 195 -23.20 8.98 -9.77
CA MET A 195 -22.43 7.80 -9.35
C MET A 195 -22.26 6.76 -10.45
N PHE A 196 -23.26 6.57 -11.32
CA PHE A 196 -23.18 5.59 -12.42
C PHE A 196 -22.14 6.00 -13.47
N ASP A 197 -22.11 7.26 -13.86
CA ASP A 197 -21.12 7.81 -14.80
C ASP A 197 -19.69 7.71 -14.21
N GLN A 198 -19.54 7.93 -12.90
CA GLN A 198 -18.27 7.67 -12.21
C GLN A 198 -17.88 6.18 -12.25
N MET A 199 -18.82 5.25 -12.09
CA MET A 199 -18.55 3.80 -12.16
C MET A 199 -18.14 3.36 -13.56
N ASP A 200 -18.80 3.89 -14.59
CA ASP A 200 -18.47 3.61 -15.99
C ASP A 200 -17.05 4.12 -16.30
N TRP A 201 -16.74 5.36 -15.92
CA TRP A 201 -15.40 5.92 -16.07
C TRP A 201 -14.32 5.12 -15.33
N LEU A 202 -14.60 4.69 -14.09
CA LEU A 202 -13.66 3.85 -13.33
C LEU A 202 -13.44 2.51 -14.03
N SER A 203 -14.49 1.89 -14.56
CA SER A 203 -14.42 0.60 -15.26
C SER A 203 -13.59 0.70 -16.53
N ASP A 204 -13.80 1.75 -17.34
CA ASP A 204 -12.97 2.05 -18.50
C ASP A 204 -11.50 2.25 -18.10
N ARG A 205 -11.24 2.97 -17.00
CA ARG A 205 -9.87 3.14 -16.50
C ARG A 205 -9.26 1.84 -16.01
N VAL A 206 -10.02 0.94 -15.38
CA VAL A 206 -9.55 -0.39 -14.96
C VAL A 206 -9.09 -1.18 -16.17
N GLU A 207 -9.88 -1.20 -17.25
CA GLU A 207 -9.52 -1.91 -18.48
C GLU A 207 -8.25 -1.35 -19.11
N GLU A 208 -8.14 -0.03 -19.20
CA GLU A 208 -6.94 0.63 -19.72
C GLU A 208 -5.69 0.36 -18.86
N LEU A 209 -5.79 0.49 -17.54
CA LEU A 209 -4.67 0.28 -16.62
C LEU A 209 -4.24 -1.19 -16.62
N SER A 210 -5.18 -2.12 -16.67
CA SER A 210 -4.92 -3.56 -16.71
C SER A 210 -4.29 -3.97 -18.04
N SER A 211 -4.79 -3.42 -19.14
CA SER A 211 -4.18 -3.58 -20.47
C SER A 211 -2.77 -3.00 -20.52
N ALA A 212 -2.51 -1.96 -19.72
CA ALA A 212 -1.19 -1.35 -19.60
C ALA A 212 -0.19 -2.09 -18.73
N ALA A 213 -0.68 -2.77 -17.71
CA ALA A 213 0.12 -3.63 -16.86
C ALA A 213 0.40 -5.00 -17.51
N ALA A 214 -0.42 -5.44 -18.46
CA ALA A 214 -0.22 -6.72 -19.14
C ALA A 214 1.16 -6.77 -19.81
N PRO A 215 1.99 -7.80 -19.57
CA PRO A 215 3.23 -7.96 -20.32
C PRO A 215 2.88 -7.97 -21.80
N ALA A 216 3.58 -7.16 -22.60
CA ALA A 216 3.41 -7.14 -24.04
C ALA A 216 3.39 -8.61 -24.49
N ARG A 217 2.22 -9.10 -24.96
CA ARG A 217 2.13 -10.46 -25.51
C ARG A 217 3.27 -10.52 -26.51
N ARG A 218 4.25 -11.38 -26.23
CA ARG A 218 5.32 -11.67 -27.17
C ARG A 218 4.60 -12.00 -28.45
N SER A 219 4.66 -11.08 -29.42
CA SER A 219 4.06 -11.26 -30.73
C SER A 219 4.51 -12.64 -31.18
N GLU A 220 3.56 -13.55 -31.34
CA GLU A 220 3.86 -14.85 -31.91
C GLU A 220 4.57 -14.55 -33.22
N LEU A 221 5.83 -14.97 -33.31
CA LEU A 221 6.56 -14.99 -34.57
C LEU A 221 5.72 -15.88 -35.48
N SER A 222 4.89 -15.27 -36.31
CA SER A 222 4.31 -15.95 -37.46
C SER A 222 5.49 -16.52 -38.22
N ALA A 223 5.59 -17.85 -38.26
CA ALA A 223 6.63 -18.55 -38.96
C ALA A 223 6.68 -18.02 -40.40
N PHE A 224 7.72 -17.23 -40.70
CA PHE A 224 8.04 -16.85 -42.05
C PHE A 224 8.68 -18.09 -42.67
N ASP A 225 7.96 -18.71 -43.61
CA ASP A 225 8.32 -19.91 -44.34
C ASP A 225 9.47 -19.61 -45.34
N GLY A 226 10.59 -19.14 -44.80
CA GLY A 226 11.82 -18.85 -45.51
C GLY A 226 12.91 -19.69 -44.91
N GLY A 227 13.17 -20.85 -45.52
CA GLY A 227 14.24 -21.76 -45.15
C GLY A 227 15.57 -21.03 -45.00
N PHE A 228 16.07 -20.99 -43.77
CA PHE A 228 17.45 -20.65 -43.48
C PHE A 228 18.10 -21.93 -42.96
N GLU A 229 18.86 -22.60 -43.83
CA GLU A 229 19.78 -23.65 -43.40
C GLU A 229 20.76 -23.02 -42.42
N ARG A 230 20.66 -23.41 -41.15
CA ARG A 230 21.71 -23.18 -40.16
C ARG A 230 22.48 -24.47 -40.04
N ASP A 231 23.76 -24.42 -40.41
CA ASP A 231 24.75 -25.37 -39.92
C ASP A 231 24.63 -25.45 -38.40
N SER A 232 24.22 -26.63 -37.94
CA SER A 232 24.10 -26.95 -36.52
C SER A 232 25.46 -26.81 -35.85
N ALA A 233 25.59 -25.88 -34.92
CA ALA A 233 26.69 -25.89 -33.97
C ALA A 233 26.62 -27.20 -33.16
N THR A 234 27.63 -28.05 -33.33
CA THR A 234 27.87 -29.24 -32.54
C THR A 234 28.25 -28.83 -31.13
N TRP A 235 27.26 -28.74 -30.23
CA TRP A 235 27.55 -28.79 -28.80
C TRP A 235 28.04 -30.20 -28.49
N GLN A 236 29.33 -30.32 -28.15
CA GLN A 236 29.90 -31.56 -27.63
C GLN A 236 29.21 -31.90 -26.30
N THR A 237 28.22 -32.81 -26.33
CA THR A 237 27.70 -33.48 -25.14
C THR A 237 28.65 -34.61 -24.77
N GLY A 238 29.84 -34.25 -24.29
CA GLY A 238 30.78 -35.16 -23.66
C GLY A 238 30.48 -35.24 -22.16
N HIS A 239 29.36 -35.85 -21.78
CA HIS A 239 29.21 -36.40 -20.43
C HIS A 239 28.98 -37.90 -20.55
N SER A 240 29.92 -38.66 -20.00
CA SER A 240 29.79 -40.10 -19.76
C SER A 240 28.47 -40.36 -19.03
N GLY A 241 27.64 -41.24 -19.60
CA GLY A 241 26.38 -41.66 -19.00
C GLY A 241 26.59 -42.09 -17.55
N VAL A 242 25.72 -41.59 -16.66
CA VAL A 242 25.56 -42.17 -15.33
C VAL A 242 24.93 -43.54 -15.55
N ASP A 243 25.66 -44.58 -15.15
CA ASP A 243 25.15 -45.94 -15.08
C ASP A 243 24.04 -46.00 -14.02
N VAL A 244 22.80 -46.16 -14.48
CA VAL A 244 21.61 -46.15 -13.62
C VAL A 244 21.42 -47.50 -12.91
N GLU A 245 22.31 -48.47 -13.14
CA GLU A 245 22.26 -49.82 -12.54
C GLU A 245 23.18 -49.99 -11.32
N GLY A 246 23.63 -48.89 -10.72
CA GLY A 246 24.50 -48.88 -9.53
C GLY A 246 24.04 -47.97 -8.39
N THR A 247 22.76 -47.61 -8.31
CA THR A 247 22.20 -46.89 -7.15
C THR A 247 21.29 -47.80 -6.35
N GLU A 248 21.92 -48.71 -5.60
CA GLU A 248 21.23 -49.43 -4.53
C GLU A 248 20.59 -48.43 -3.57
N GLN A 249 19.33 -48.72 -3.22
CA GLN A 249 18.59 -48.04 -2.18
C GLN A 249 19.42 -47.99 -0.89
N ALA A 250 19.93 -46.81 -0.54
CA ALA A 250 20.42 -46.57 0.82
C ALA A 250 19.22 -46.71 1.77
N GLY A 251 19.17 -47.82 2.50
CA GLY A 251 18.23 -48.04 3.59
C GLY A 251 18.35 -46.93 4.63
N LEU A 252 17.24 -46.68 5.34
CA LEU A 252 17.07 -45.62 6.34
C LEU A 252 18.01 -45.72 7.55
N ASP A 253 18.88 -46.74 7.62
CA ASP A 253 19.87 -46.92 8.68
C ASP A 253 21.15 -46.09 8.50
N ALA A 254 21.33 -45.42 7.35
CA ALA A 254 22.51 -44.58 7.08
C ALA A 254 22.47 -43.18 7.76
N PHE A 255 21.40 -42.84 8.46
CA PHE A 255 21.22 -41.54 9.13
C PHE A 255 21.57 -41.53 10.64
N GLU A 256 22.00 -42.65 11.22
CA GLU A 256 22.18 -42.74 12.68
C GLU A 256 23.54 -42.26 13.22
N ASN A 257 24.47 -41.83 12.35
CA ASN A 257 25.75 -41.27 12.80
C ASN A 257 26.01 -39.89 12.19
N VAL A 258 25.48 -38.86 12.83
CA VAL A 258 25.79 -37.45 12.54
C VAL A 258 27.14 -37.11 13.19
N PRO A 259 28.16 -36.64 12.43
CA PRO A 259 29.43 -36.20 13.01
C PRO A 259 29.23 -35.07 14.03
N GLU A 260 29.89 -35.16 15.20
CA GLU A 260 29.68 -34.23 16.34
C GLU A 260 29.80 -32.74 16.00
N ARG A 261 30.57 -32.38 14.97
CA ARG A 261 30.68 -31.00 14.47
C ARG A 261 29.36 -30.41 13.95
N PHE A 262 28.37 -31.25 13.67
CA PHE A 262 27.04 -30.87 13.21
C PHE A 262 25.96 -31.06 14.29
N LEU A 263 26.33 -31.45 15.51
CA LEU A 263 25.44 -31.45 16.66
C LEU A 263 25.46 -30.05 17.28
N ALA A 264 24.27 -29.43 17.38
CA ALA A 264 24.11 -28.13 18.01
C ALA A 264 24.49 -28.22 19.50
N THR A 265 25.59 -27.59 19.91
CA THR A 265 25.93 -27.42 21.31
C THR A 265 24.99 -26.40 21.95
N ARG A 266 24.38 -26.82 23.08
CA ARG A 266 23.48 -26.12 24.00
C ARG A 266 23.32 -24.59 23.83
N GLN A 267 22.04 -24.22 23.78
CA GLN A 267 21.45 -22.95 24.25
C GLN A 267 22.28 -22.26 25.34
N THR A 268 22.89 -21.12 24.99
CA THR A 268 23.45 -20.20 25.98
C THR A 268 22.30 -19.44 26.62
N SER A 269 22.00 -19.75 27.88
CA SER A 269 21.09 -18.98 28.72
C SER A 269 21.63 -17.55 28.88
N LEU A 270 20.81 -16.54 28.59
CA LEU A 270 21.12 -15.16 28.99
C LEU A 270 21.14 -15.08 30.52
N ALA A 271 22.30 -14.77 31.08
CA ALA A 271 22.40 -14.34 32.47
C ALA A 271 21.81 -12.93 32.58
N THR A 272 20.71 -12.80 33.33
CA THR A 272 20.20 -11.52 33.81
C THR A 272 21.10 -11.08 34.98
N ASP A 273 21.93 -10.08 34.74
CA ASP A 273 22.71 -9.43 35.80
C ASP A 273 21.78 -8.49 36.58
N GLY A 274 21.25 -9.02 37.68
CA GLY A 274 20.57 -8.25 38.72
C GLY A 274 21.59 -7.91 39.81
N GLY A 275 22.21 -6.74 39.70
CA GLY A 275 23.04 -6.18 40.76
C GLY A 275 22.20 -5.55 41.87
N GLU A 276 21.73 -6.36 42.82
CA GLU A 276 21.35 -5.88 44.15
C GLU A 276 22.62 -5.80 45.03
N GLY A 277 22.72 -4.71 45.80
CA GLY A 277 23.84 -4.45 46.69
C GLY A 277 23.77 -5.17 48.03
N GLU A 278 24.93 -5.55 48.54
CA GLU A 278 25.21 -5.88 49.95
C GLU A 278 26.44 -5.05 50.35
N GLN A 279 26.39 -4.14 51.33
CA GLN A 279 26.34 -4.34 52.78
C GLN A 279 27.39 -5.30 53.35
N GLY A 280 28.34 -4.74 54.12
CA GLY A 280 28.80 -5.32 55.38
C GLY A 280 30.17 -6.01 55.37
N GLY A 281 31.18 -5.33 55.90
CA GLY A 281 32.50 -5.87 56.27
C GLY A 281 33.47 -4.77 56.65
#